data_AF-A0A9E4N2Q1-F1
#
_entry.id   AF-A0A9E4N2Q1-F1
#
_cell.length_a   1.000
_cell.length_b   1.000
_cell.length_c   1.000
_cell.angle_alpha   90.00
_cell.angle_beta   90.00
_cell.angle_gamma   90.00
#
_symmetry.space_group_name_H-M   'P 1'
#
loop_
_entity.id
_entity.type
_entity.pdbx_description
1 polymer ?
#
loop_
_entity_poly.entity_id
_entity_poly.type
_entity_poly.pdbx_seq_one_letter_code
_entity_poly.pdbx_strand_id
1 'polypeptide(L)'
;MPVRQNLITAALMLGLVIVTFLLNQSALSGNWRFDDGWLLDYASRFSPFDYFFDPAITRGYSLNNLTPTNPLIFDLNLWLFGFEPQGFYIQHLATLAGCAIATYLLLRCWVSPLFAFIGGALFLVGAPTQFVAEQLMVGHYVSGLLFSLLAIYTFQLNLSKSHWFLTLLSTLLYVIATTCKEVYFPLPFVLLLLPGQSLSVRLKLALPMLIWSVAYMFWRLAVLGSFVGGYDAGSQAFSISKAVQSYASIPELLFVTPYLAWLLSLIFIALMVNLARQKRLNTPLMIVA
;
A
#
# COMPACT_ATOMS: atom_id res chain seq x y z
N MET A 1 13.99 -31.66 -1.75
CA MET A 1 13.69 -30.57 -2.71
C MET A 1 12.89 -29.40 -2.13
N PRO A 2 11.77 -29.57 -1.39
CA PRO A 2 11.00 -28.43 -0.86
C PRO A 2 11.77 -27.60 0.18
N VAL A 3 12.60 -28.24 1.02
CA VAL A 3 13.43 -27.56 2.02
C VAL A 3 14.38 -26.53 1.39
N ARG A 4 15.05 -26.86 0.28
CA ARG A 4 15.97 -25.95 -0.41
C ARG A 4 15.25 -24.73 -0.98
N GLN A 5 14.04 -24.91 -1.52
CA GLN A 5 13.22 -23.80 -2.05
C GLN A 5 12.70 -22.89 -0.92
N ASN A 6 12.37 -23.46 0.24
CA ASN A 6 11.97 -22.71 1.41
C ASN A 6 13.15 -21.88 1.96
N LEU A 7 14.36 -22.46 2.02
CA LEU A 7 15.57 -21.75 2.43
C LEU A 7 15.91 -20.58 1.50
N ILE A 8 15.84 -20.77 0.17
CA ILE A 8 16.05 -19.69 -0.78
C ILE A 8 15.01 -18.58 -0.57
N THR A 9 13.74 -18.95 -0.38
CA THR A 9 12.66 -17.98 -0.17
C THR A 9 12.89 -17.17 1.11
N ALA A 10 13.25 -17.82 2.21
CA ALA A 10 13.57 -17.15 3.47
C ALA A 10 14.80 -16.24 3.35
N ALA A 11 15.86 -16.70 2.66
CA ALA A 11 17.05 -15.90 2.43
C ALA A 11 16.77 -14.64 1.61
N LEU A 12 15.93 -14.74 0.57
CA LEU A 12 15.52 -13.58 -0.23
C LEU A 12 14.66 -12.60 0.57
N MET A 13 13.74 -13.09 1.42
CA MET A 13 12.97 -12.23 2.32
C MET A 13 13.87 -11.52 3.34
N LEU A 14 14.81 -12.24 3.94
CA LEU A 14 15.82 -11.64 4.84
C LEU A 14 16.66 -10.60 4.10
N GLY A 15 17.03 -10.88 2.85
CA GLY A 15 17.69 -9.92 1.98
C GLY A 15 16.90 -8.61 1.82
N LEU A 16 15.58 -8.67 1.66
CA LEU A 16 14.73 -7.47 1.58
C LEU A 16 14.70 -6.69 2.90
N VAL A 17 14.69 -7.37 4.04
CA VAL A 17 14.81 -6.72 5.36
C VAL A 17 16.14 -5.97 5.45
N ILE A 18 17.24 -6.66 5.14
CA ILE A 18 18.59 -6.07 5.20
C ILE A 18 18.68 -4.86 4.27
N VAL A 19 18.23 -4.98 3.01
CA VAL A 19 18.23 -3.88 2.05
C VAL A 19 17.39 -2.69 2.54
N THR A 20 16.23 -2.95 3.16
CA THR A 20 15.37 -1.87 3.71
C THR A 20 16.13 -1.05 4.75
N PHE A 21 16.75 -1.70 5.73
CA PHE A 21 17.49 -1.02 6.80
C PHE A 21 18.79 -0.39 6.29
N LEU A 22 19.52 -1.02 5.39
CA LEU A 22 20.75 -0.45 4.83
C LEU A 22 20.49 0.82 4.02
N LEU A 23 19.46 0.83 3.17
CA LEU A 23 19.13 1.99 2.34
C LEU A 23 18.59 3.16 3.16
N ASN A 24 17.81 2.87 4.21
CA ASN A 24 17.08 3.89 4.97
C ASN A 24 17.62 4.08 6.40
N GLN A 25 18.87 3.69 6.66
CA GLN A 25 19.47 3.81 8.00
C GLN A 25 19.54 5.25 8.51
N SER A 26 19.57 6.25 7.62
CA SER A 26 19.54 7.67 7.99
C SER A 26 18.30 8.04 8.80
N ALA A 27 17.16 7.41 8.51
CA ALA A 27 15.91 7.61 9.23
C ALA A 27 16.03 7.28 10.71
N LEU A 28 16.86 6.28 11.08
CA LEU A 28 17.10 5.90 12.48
C LEU A 28 17.83 6.97 13.29
N SER A 29 18.50 7.91 12.63
CA SER A 29 19.09 9.10 13.25
C SER A 29 18.20 10.35 13.17
N GLY A 30 16.98 10.17 12.65
CA GLY A 30 15.98 11.23 12.56
C GLY A 30 15.35 11.55 13.91
N ASN A 31 15.03 12.83 14.08
CA ASN A 31 14.16 13.30 15.17
C ASN A 31 12.72 13.41 14.66
N TRP A 32 11.82 13.99 15.45
CA TRP A 32 10.48 14.37 15.05
C TRP A 32 10.53 15.41 13.92
N ARG A 33 9.83 15.13 12.81
CA ARG A 33 9.83 15.97 11.61
C ARG A 33 8.41 16.20 11.11
N PHE A 34 8.22 17.17 10.22
CA PHE A 34 6.93 17.42 9.56
C PHE A 34 5.78 17.52 10.59
N ASP A 35 4.72 16.73 10.41
CA ASP A 35 3.54 16.72 11.28
C ASP A 35 3.67 15.78 12.49
N ASP A 36 4.83 15.15 12.72
CA ASP A 36 5.03 14.16 13.79
C ASP A 36 4.71 14.74 15.18
N GLY A 37 5.10 15.99 15.44
CA GLY A 37 4.83 16.65 16.72
C GLY A 37 3.34 16.84 17.00
N TRP A 38 2.57 17.19 15.97
CA TRP A 38 1.12 17.30 16.09
C TRP A 38 0.46 15.93 16.26
N LEU A 39 0.94 14.90 15.56
CA LEU A 39 0.48 13.52 15.72
C LEU A 39 0.74 12.96 17.12
N LEU A 40 1.89 13.27 17.71
CA LEU A 40 2.22 12.88 19.09
C LEU A 40 1.31 13.56 20.11
N ASP A 41 1.13 14.88 19.98
CA ASP A 41 0.20 15.63 20.83
C ASP A 41 -1.23 15.07 20.70
N TYR A 42 -1.67 14.82 19.47
CA TYR A 42 -2.99 14.28 19.20
C TYR A 42 -3.19 12.89 19.83
N ALA A 43 -2.22 11.98 19.62
CA ALA A 43 -2.27 10.63 20.19
C ALA A 43 -2.29 10.65 21.73
N SER A 44 -1.54 11.56 22.35
CA SER A 44 -1.48 11.68 23.82
C SER A 44 -2.79 12.13 24.50
N ARG A 45 -3.78 12.62 23.73
CA ARG A 45 -5.00 13.25 24.26
C ARG A 45 -6.23 12.34 24.25
N PHE A 46 -6.22 11.29 23.44
CA PHE A 46 -7.39 10.47 23.18
C PHE A 46 -7.08 9.00 23.37
N SER A 47 -8.11 8.17 23.54
CA SER A 47 -7.92 6.73 23.61
C SER A 47 -7.92 6.12 22.20
N PRO A 48 -7.25 4.96 21.99
CA PRO A 48 -7.26 4.24 20.73
C PRO A 48 -8.65 3.97 20.12
N PHE A 49 -9.67 3.77 20.97
CA PHE A 49 -11.03 3.52 20.51
C PHE A 49 -11.70 4.78 19.96
N ASP A 50 -11.36 5.95 20.50
CA ASP A 50 -11.97 7.21 20.11
C ASP A 50 -11.70 7.55 18.65
N TYR A 51 -10.51 7.19 18.13
CA TYR A 51 -10.16 7.42 16.74
C TYR A 51 -11.17 6.79 15.76
N PHE A 52 -11.74 5.63 16.11
CA PHE A 52 -12.64 4.88 15.24
C PHE A 52 -14.11 5.21 15.48
N PHE A 53 -14.48 5.52 16.73
CA PHE A 53 -15.86 5.54 17.16
C PHE A 53 -16.40 6.90 17.62
N ASP A 54 -15.54 7.91 17.83
CA ASP A 54 -15.98 9.29 18.08
C ASP A 54 -15.79 10.15 16.81
N PRO A 55 -16.88 10.49 16.10
CA PRO A 55 -16.81 11.30 14.88
C PRO A 55 -16.23 12.70 15.05
N ALA A 56 -16.32 13.29 16.24
CA ALA A 56 -15.74 14.61 16.51
C ALA A 56 -14.22 14.50 16.65
N ILE A 57 -13.74 13.46 17.33
CA ILE A 57 -12.31 13.16 17.44
C ILE A 57 -11.77 12.81 16.05
N THR A 58 -12.31 11.81 15.35
CA THR A 58 -11.82 11.44 14.01
C THR A 58 -11.76 12.62 13.03
N ARG A 59 -12.74 13.53 13.06
CA ARG A 59 -12.71 14.78 12.26
C ARG A 59 -11.66 15.78 12.73
N GLY A 60 -11.46 15.90 14.04
CA GLY A 60 -10.43 16.76 14.62
C GLY A 60 -9.02 16.38 14.18
N TYR A 61 -8.80 15.09 13.86
CA TYR A 61 -7.57 14.64 13.21
C TYR A 61 -7.52 15.09 11.74
N SER A 62 -8.54 14.80 10.95
CA SER A 62 -8.55 15.18 9.53
C SER A 62 -9.96 15.42 9.04
N LEU A 63 -10.21 16.67 8.60
CA LEU A 63 -11.50 17.09 8.05
C LEU A 63 -11.82 16.45 6.69
N ASN A 64 -10.80 16.00 5.97
CA ASN A 64 -10.92 15.57 4.58
C ASN A 64 -10.81 14.05 4.39
N ASN A 65 -10.29 13.33 5.39
CA ASN A 65 -9.95 11.92 5.27
C ASN A 65 -10.29 11.14 6.54
N LEU A 66 -10.96 10.01 6.38
CA LEU A 66 -11.21 9.02 7.43
C LEU A 66 -10.00 8.11 7.59
N THR A 67 -9.15 8.44 8.57
CA THR A 67 -7.81 7.84 8.72
C THR A 67 -7.43 7.52 10.17
N PRO A 68 -8.31 6.81 10.91
CA PRO A 68 -8.16 6.58 12.34
C PRO A 68 -6.90 5.78 12.72
N THR A 69 -6.32 5.03 11.78
CA THR A 69 -5.13 4.22 12.06
C THR A 69 -3.86 5.05 12.22
N ASN A 70 -3.79 6.28 11.71
CA ASN A 70 -2.56 7.07 11.85
C ASN A 70 -2.28 7.48 13.31
N PRO A 71 -3.21 8.12 14.03
CA PRO A 71 -2.99 8.39 15.46
C PRO A 71 -2.83 7.10 16.26
N LEU A 72 -3.52 6.00 15.88
CA LEU A 72 -3.31 4.68 16.51
C LEU A 72 -1.87 4.17 16.39
N ILE A 73 -1.21 4.37 15.24
CA ILE A 73 0.20 3.97 15.05
C ILE A 73 1.10 4.75 16.01
N PHE A 74 0.85 6.05 16.19
CA PHE A 74 1.60 6.89 17.14
C PHE A 74 1.36 6.47 18.58
N ASP A 75 0.11 6.17 18.95
CA ASP A 75 -0.22 5.63 20.28
C ASP A 75 0.49 4.32 20.58
N LEU A 76 0.48 3.38 19.63
CA LEU A 76 1.15 2.10 19.78
C LEU A 76 2.66 2.29 19.96
N ASN A 77 3.26 3.19 19.18
CA ASN A 77 4.68 3.50 19.29
C ASN A 77 5.02 4.20 20.61
N LEU A 78 4.19 5.14 21.08
CA LEU A 78 4.35 5.78 22.39
C LEU A 78 4.31 4.74 23.51
N TRP A 79 3.42 3.76 23.42
CA TRP A 79 3.33 2.66 24.38
C TRP A 79 4.56 1.73 24.34
N LEU A 80 5.06 1.40 23.15
CA LEU A 80 6.20 0.47 22.98
C LEU A 80 7.56 1.11 23.28
N PHE A 81 7.75 2.36 22.87
CA PHE A 81 9.06 3.01 22.80
C PHE A 81 9.14 4.30 23.62
N GLY A 82 8.05 4.75 24.23
CA GLY A 82 8.00 6.04 24.89
C GLY A 82 8.15 7.19 23.88
N PHE A 83 8.78 8.28 24.30
CA PHE A 83 9.03 9.45 23.45
C PHE A 83 10.35 9.37 22.66
N GLU A 84 10.86 8.17 22.42
CA GLU A 84 12.12 7.93 21.69
C GLU A 84 11.84 7.80 20.17
N PRO A 85 12.24 8.77 19.33
CA PRO A 85 11.96 8.74 17.89
C PRO A 85 12.50 7.49 17.20
N GLN A 86 13.64 6.97 17.66
CA GLN A 86 14.29 5.83 17.03
C GLN A 86 13.37 4.59 16.97
N GLY A 87 12.57 4.35 18.02
CA GLY A 87 11.62 3.23 18.05
C GLY A 87 10.53 3.34 16.97
N PHE A 88 10.04 4.56 16.73
CA PHE A 88 9.03 4.84 15.71
C PHE A 88 9.59 4.57 14.31
N TYR A 89 10.83 5.01 14.04
CA TYR A 89 11.51 4.73 12.78
C TYR A 89 11.80 3.24 12.60
N ILE A 90 12.18 2.50 13.65
CA ILE A 90 12.35 1.03 13.57
C ILE A 90 11.04 0.36 13.15
N GLN A 91 9.91 0.70 13.77
CA GLN A 91 8.61 0.15 13.40
C GLN A 91 8.19 0.55 11.98
N HIS A 92 8.44 1.79 11.58
CA HIS A 92 8.14 2.29 10.23
C HIS A 92 8.96 1.55 9.16
N LEU A 93 10.27 1.39 9.37
CA LEU A 93 11.15 0.62 8.47
C LEU A 93 10.81 -0.87 8.46
N ALA A 94 10.41 -1.45 9.59
CA ALA A 94 9.92 -2.82 9.64
C ALA A 94 8.63 -2.99 8.81
N THR A 95 7.74 -2.00 8.84
CA THR A 95 6.52 -2.00 8.00
C THR A 95 6.88 -1.88 6.51
N LEU A 96 7.86 -1.03 6.15
CA LEU A 96 8.38 -0.94 4.78
C LEU A 96 9.02 -2.26 4.29
N ALA A 97 9.78 -2.93 5.15
CA ALA A 97 10.33 -4.25 4.86
C ALA A 97 9.20 -5.27 4.63
N GLY A 98 8.14 -5.19 5.45
CA GLY A 98 6.90 -5.93 5.26
C GLY A 98 6.29 -5.68 3.87
N CYS A 99 6.19 -4.43 3.42
CA CYS A 99 5.70 -4.10 2.08
C CYS A 99 6.57 -4.75 0.99
N ALA A 100 7.89 -4.68 1.11
CA ALA A 100 8.80 -5.30 0.15
C ALA A 100 8.62 -6.84 0.10
N ILE A 101 8.47 -7.48 1.27
CA ILE A 101 8.20 -8.92 1.37
C ILE A 101 6.83 -9.27 0.78
N ALA A 102 5.80 -8.48 1.06
CA ALA A 102 4.46 -8.69 0.50
C ALA A 102 4.46 -8.53 -1.03
N THR A 103 5.16 -7.54 -1.56
CA THR A 103 5.41 -7.37 -3.00
C THR A 103 6.13 -8.58 -3.58
N TYR A 104 7.18 -9.06 -2.91
CA TYR A 104 7.88 -10.28 -3.34
C TYR A 104 6.94 -11.48 -3.39
N LEU A 105 6.20 -11.76 -2.31
CA LEU A 105 5.23 -12.86 -2.23
C LEU A 105 4.15 -12.77 -3.31
N LEU A 106 3.65 -11.57 -3.55
CA LEU A 106 2.66 -11.30 -4.59
C LEU A 106 3.24 -11.58 -5.98
N LEU A 107 4.42 -11.05 -6.29
CA LEU A 107 5.10 -11.28 -7.57
C LEU A 107 5.44 -12.76 -7.79
N ARG A 108 5.74 -13.53 -6.74
CA ARG A 108 5.97 -14.98 -6.80
C ARG A 108 4.78 -15.76 -7.35
N CYS A 109 3.58 -15.18 -7.39
CA CYS A 109 2.43 -15.80 -8.06
C CYS A 109 2.58 -15.86 -9.59
N TRP A 110 3.44 -15.02 -10.18
CA TRP A 110 3.56 -14.90 -11.63
C TRP A 110 4.98 -15.02 -12.18
N VAL A 111 6.00 -14.70 -11.39
CA VAL A 111 7.41 -14.70 -11.84
C VAL A 111 8.32 -15.54 -10.95
N SER A 112 9.52 -15.84 -11.46
CA SER A 112 10.51 -16.63 -10.72
C SER A 112 11.00 -15.91 -9.45
N PRO A 113 11.57 -16.62 -8.47
CA PRO A 113 12.01 -16.03 -7.21
C PRO A 113 12.95 -14.84 -7.36
N LEU A 114 13.90 -14.91 -8.31
CA LEU A 114 14.85 -13.84 -8.54
C LEU A 114 14.18 -12.57 -9.07
N PHE A 115 13.27 -12.70 -10.03
CA PHE A 115 12.55 -11.54 -10.58
C PHE A 115 11.59 -10.92 -9.56
N ALA A 116 10.93 -11.75 -8.74
CA ALA A 116 10.11 -11.24 -7.64
C ALA A 116 10.97 -10.47 -6.62
N PHE A 117 12.18 -10.95 -6.30
CA PHE A 117 13.10 -10.26 -5.40
C PHE A 117 13.58 -8.93 -5.99
N ILE A 118 13.94 -8.91 -7.27
CA ILE A 118 14.28 -7.67 -7.98
C ILE A 118 13.12 -6.68 -7.92
N GLY A 119 11.88 -7.12 -8.11
CA GLY A 119 10.70 -6.26 -7.97
C GLY A 119 10.55 -5.66 -6.56
N GLY A 120 10.72 -6.47 -5.52
CA GLY A 120 10.74 -5.98 -4.13
C GLY A 120 11.89 -5.02 -3.84
N ALA A 121 13.08 -5.27 -4.39
CA ALA A 121 14.23 -4.39 -4.24
C ALA A 121 14.07 -3.07 -5.02
N LEU A 122 13.50 -3.10 -6.22
CA LEU A 122 13.18 -1.90 -7.00
C LEU A 122 12.18 -1.01 -6.27
N PHE A 123 11.17 -1.60 -5.62
CA PHE A 123 10.26 -0.87 -4.74
C PHE A 123 11.02 -0.10 -3.64
N LEU A 124 12.01 -0.74 -3.00
CA LEU A 124 12.78 -0.11 -1.93
C LEU A 124 13.68 1.02 -2.42
N VAL A 125 14.28 0.89 -3.61
CA VAL A 125 15.19 1.89 -4.20
C VAL A 125 14.42 3.08 -4.82
N GLY A 126 13.13 2.93 -5.09
CA GLY A 126 12.30 4.00 -5.66
C GLY A 126 12.32 5.26 -4.79
N ALA A 127 12.41 6.42 -5.43
CA ALA A 127 12.43 7.73 -4.77
C ALA A 127 11.25 7.94 -3.80
N PRO A 128 10.00 7.52 -4.14
CA PRO A 128 8.88 7.64 -3.21
C PRO A 128 9.11 6.86 -1.91
N THR A 129 9.66 5.65 -1.99
CA THR A 129 9.92 4.81 -0.81
C THR A 129 11.00 5.40 0.08
N GLN A 130 12.08 5.92 -0.53
CA GLN A 130 13.15 6.60 0.20
C GLN A 130 12.63 7.87 0.92
N PHE A 131 11.77 8.64 0.28
CA PHE A 131 11.18 9.85 0.88
C PHE A 131 10.21 9.51 2.02
N VAL A 132 9.38 8.48 1.83
CA VAL A 132 8.44 7.98 2.83
C VAL A 132 9.16 7.38 4.04
N ALA A 133 10.31 6.73 3.87
CA ALA A 133 11.09 6.16 4.97
C ALA A 133 11.52 7.20 6.01
N GLU A 134 11.66 8.46 5.61
CA GLU A 134 12.08 9.57 6.47
C GLU A 134 10.89 10.32 7.11
N GLN A 135 9.65 9.89 6.87
CA GLN A 135 8.41 10.57 7.30
C GLN A 135 7.49 9.65 8.11
N LEU A 136 7.50 9.79 9.43
CA LEU A 136 6.61 9.01 10.30
C LEU A 136 5.14 9.39 10.12
N MET A 137 4.85 10.67 9.84
CA MET A 137 3.47 11.16 9.62
C MET A 137 2.69 10.42 8.52
N VAL A 138 3.39 9.84 7.53
CA VAL A 138 2.77 9.05 6.45
C VAL A 138 2.74 7.54 6.74
N GLY A 139 3.03 7.11 7.98
CA GLY A 139 3.06 5.71 8.38
C GLY A 139 1.78 4.95 8.05
N HIS A 140 0.61 5.58 8.19
CA HIS A 140 -0.66 5.00 7.74
C HIS A 140 -0.71 4.67 6.24
N TYR A 141 -0.05 5.41 5.36
CA TYR A 141 0.07 5.02 3.95
C TYR A 141 0.85 3.71 3.84
N VAL A 142 1.99 3.59 4.52
CA VAL A 142 2.83 2.37 4.48
C VAL A 142 2.09 1.17 5.05
N SER A 143 1.45 1.31 6.21
CA SER A 143 0.66 0.25 6.84
C SER A 143 -0.48 -0.21 5.94
N GLY A 144 -1.22 0.74 5.34
CA GLY A 144 -2.28 0.38 4.40
C GLY A 144 -1.75 -0.29 3.12
N LEU A 145 -0.55 0.07 2.67
CA LEU A 145 0.10 -0.59 1.53
C LEU A 145 0.43 -2.05 1.87
N LEU A 146 1.00 -2.30 3.04
CA LEU A 146 1.29 -3.66 3.51
C LEU A 146 0.02 -4.52 3.51
N PHE A 147 -1.04 -4.03 4.16
CA PHE A 147 -2.30 -4.77 4.26
C PHE A 147 -2.98 -4.95 2.90
N SER A 148 -2.94 -3.95 2.01
CA SER A 148 -3.49 -4.10 0.66
C SER A 148 -2.71 -5.10 -0.19
N LEU A 149 -1.37 -5.11 -0.14
CA LEU A 149 -0.55 -6.12 -0.83
C LEU A 149 -0.85 -7.53 -0.33
N LEU A 150 -0.99 -7.71 0.98
CA LEU A 150 -1.36 -9.00 1.57
C LEU A 150 -2.80 -9.39 1.22
N ALA A 151 -3.73 -8.43 1.13
CA ALA A 151 -5.09 -8.67 0.68
C ALA A 151 -5.09 -9.19 -0.78
N ILE A 152 -4.33 -8.55 -1.67
CA ILE A 152 -4.18 -9.00 -3.06
C ILE A 152 -3.55 -10.40 -3.11
N TYR A 153 -2.46 -10.62 -2.37
CA TYR A 153 -1.77 -11.91 -2.35
C TYR A 153 -2.69 -13.04 -1.89
N THR A 154 -3.41 -12.86 -0.79
CA THR A 154 -4.36 -13.84 -0.27
C THR A 154 -5.54 -14.07 -1.21
N PHE A 155 -6.04 -13.02 -1.86
CA PHE A 155 -7.05 -13.13 -2.93
C PHE A 155 -6.53 -13.97 -4.10
N GLN A 156 -5.31 -13.69 -4.59
CA GLN A 156 -4.68 -14.40 -5.70
C GLN A 156 -4.48 -15.89 -5.37
N LEU A 157 -4.03 -16.22 -4.15
CA LEU A 157 -3.96 -17.61 -3.68
C LEU A 157 -5.34 -18.29 -3.66
N ASN A 158 -6.39 -17.52 -3.39
CA ASN A 158 -7.74 -18.03 -3.27
C ASN A 158 -8.43 -18.28 -4.61
N LEU A 159 -8.00 -17.61 -5.69
CA LEU A 159 -8.59 -17.80 -7.02
C LEU A 159 -8.63 -19.27 -7.47
N SER A 160 -7.61 -20.05 -7.15
CA SER A 160 -7.56 -21.48 -7.49
C SER A 160 -8.07 -22.40 -6.37
N LYS A 161 -8.08 -21.94 -5.12
CA LYS A 161 -8.41 -22.77 -3.94
C LYS A 161 -9.88 -22.67 -3.52
N SER A 162 -10.52 -21.52 -3.77
CA SER A 162 -11.89 -21.22 -3.31
C SER A 162 -12.13 -21.54 -1.82
N HIS A 163 -11.15 -21.22 -0.98
CA HIS A 163 -11.13 -21.50 0.44
C HIS A 163 -11.66 -20.30 1.25
N TRP A 164 -12.71 -20.52 2.05
CA TRP A 164 -13.42 -19.46 2.78
C TRP A 164 -12.50 -18.65 3.70
N PHE A 165 -11.54 -19.30 4.37
CA PHE A 165 -10.61 -18.61 5.26
C PHE A 165 -9.73 -17.60 4.51
N LEU A 166 -9.35 -17.89 3.27
CA LEU A 166 -8.57 -16.95 2.46
C LEU A 166 -9.43 -15.75 2.03
N THR A 167 -10.74 -15.98 1.76
CA THR A 167 -11.70 -14.89 1.52
C THR A 167 -11.81 -13.99 2.75
N LEU A 168 -11.98 -14.58 3.94
CA LEU A 168 -12.08 -13.85 5.19
C LEU A 168 -10.79 -13.06 5.48
N LEU A 169 -9.64 -13.72 5.40
CA LEU A 169 -8.34 -13.09 5.64
C LEU A 169 -8.10 -11.92 4.68
N SER A 170 -8.33 -12.13 3.38
CA SER A 170 -8.20 -11.08 2.38
C SER A 170 -9.11 -9.90 2.69
N THR A 171 -10.36 -10.17 3.10
CA THR A 171 -11.32 -9.13 3.49
C THR A 171 -10.87 -8.36 4.73
N LEU A 172 -10.39 -9.05 5.77
CA LEU A 172 -9.90 -8.40 6.99
C LEU A 172 -8.69 -7.51 6.70
N LEU A 173 -7.76 -7.98 5.88
CA LEU A 173 -6.61 -7.19 5.44
C LEU A 173 -7.06 -5.93 4.66
N TYR A 174 -8.06 -6.05 3.78
CA TYR A 174 -8.63 -4.91 3.08
C TYR A 174 -9.33 -3.92 4.03
N VAL A 175 -10.11 -4.42 4.99
CA VAL A 175 -10.75 -3.59 6.04
C VAL A 175 -9.70 -2.74 6.73
N ILE A 176 -8.63 -3.36 7.24
CA ILE A 176 -7.53 -2.64 7.91
C ILE A 176 -6.84 -1.66 6.96
N ALA A 177 -6.62 -2.03 5.69
CA ALA A 177 -6.02 -1.12 4.71
C ALA A 177 -6.86 0.16 4.53
N THR A 178 -8.19 0.03 4.44
CA THR A 178 -9.09 1.19 4.29
C THR A 178 -9.19 2.05 5.54
N THR A 179 -9.00 1.49 6.75
CA THR A 179 -8.92 2.30 7.98
C THR A 179 -7.59 3.06 8.07
N CYS A 180 -6.58 2.63 7.33
CA CYS A 180 -5.32 3.35 7.22
C CYS A 180 -5.47 4.60 6.34
N LYS A 181 -5.96 4.43 5.10
CA LYS A 181 -6.23 5.55 4.18
C LYS A 181 -7.28 5.18 3.14
N GLU A 182 -8.10 6.16 2.77
CA GLU A 182 -9.13 6.01 1.73
C GLU A 182 -8.55 5.66 0.34
N VAL A 183 -7.26 5.91 0.08
CA VAL A 183 -6.59 5.55 -1.18
C VAL A 183 -6.64 4.04 -1.48
N TYR A 184 -6.84 3.20 -0.45
CA TYR A 184 -6.97 1.75 -0.60
C TYR A 184 -8.40 1.29 -0.94
N PHE A 185 -9.40 2.17 -0.82
CA PHE A 185 -10.81 1.88 -1.13
C PHE A 185 -11.03 1.28 -2.53
N PRO A 186 -10.34 1.69 -3.61
CA PRO A 186 -10.58 1.14 -4.94
C PRO A 186 -10.14 -0.32 -5.11
N LEU A 187 -9.46 -0.92 -4.13
CA LEU A 187 -8.83 -2.23 -4.25
C LEU A 187 -9.77 -3.35 -4.74
N PRO A 188 -11.00 -3.52 -4.23
CA PRO A 188 -11.86 -4.63 -4.66
C PRO A 188 -12.20 -4.56 -6.15
N PHE A 189 -12.30 -3.35 -6.70
CA PHE A 189 -12.53 -3.14 -8.13
C PHE A 189 -11.31 -3.54 -8.97
N VAL A 190 -10.09 -3.25 -8.48
CA VAL A 190 -8.84 -3.71 -9.10
C VAL A 190 -8.75 -5.24 -9.11
N LEU A 191 -9.19 -5.90 -8.02
CA LEU A 191 -9.17 -7.37 -7.93
C LEU A 191 -10.07 -8.04 -8.98
N LEU A 192 -11.15 -7.39 -9.43
CA LEU A 192 -12.02 -7.91 -10.50
C LEU A 192 -11.35 -7.96 -11.88
N LEU A 193 -10.21 -7.27 -12.02
CA LEU A 193 -9.42 -7.18 -13.25
C LEU A 193 -8.27 -8.20 -13.27
N LEU A 194 -7.98 -8.85 -12.14
CA LEU A 194 -6.89 -9.81 -12.06
C LEU A 194 -7.11 -11.01 -12.99
N PRO A 195 -6.08 -11.47 -13.72
CA PRO A 195 -6.21 -12.60 -14.63
C PRO A 195 -6.25 -13.94 -13.88
N GLY A 196 -6.68 -15.00 -14.57
CA GLY A 196 -6.54 -16.37 -14.10
C GLY A 196 -7.83 -17.11 -13.74
N GLN A 197 -8.97 -16.41 -13.59
CA GLN A 197 -10.30 -17.00 -13.38
C GLN A 197 -11.39 -16.20 -14.10
N SER A 198 -12.61 -16.75 -14.12
CA SER A 198 -13.79 -16.03 -14.65
C SER A 198 -14.20 -14.87 -13.73
N LEU A 199 -14.85 -13.85 -14.31
CA LEU A 199 -15.34 -12.69 -13.57
C LEU A 199 -16.28 -13.09 -12.42
N SER A 200 -17.14 -14.10 -12.63
CA SER A 200 -18.07 -14.59 -11.61
C SER A 200 -17.35 -15.13 -10.37
N VAL A 201 -16.24 -15.83 -10.54
CA VAL A 201 -15.42 -16.31 -9.41
C VAL A 201 -14.79 -15.13 -8.68
N ARG A 202 -14.21 -14.17 -9.41
CA ARG A 202 -13.60 -12.97 -8.82
C ARG A 202 -14.62 -12.14 -8.03
N LEU A 203 -15.82 -11.94 -8.59
CA LEU A 203 -16.93 -11.26 -7.92
C LEU A 203 -17.34 -11.97 -6.62
N LYS A 204 -17.49 -13.29 -6.65
CA LYS A 204 -17.86 -14.08 -5.45
C LYS A 204 -16.83 -13.92 -4.34
N LEU A 205 -15.53 -13.92 -4.67
CA LEU A 205 -14.46 -13.76 -3.70
C LEU A 205 -14.31 -12.31 -3.21
N ALA A 206 -14.55 -11.32 -4.07
CA ALA A 206 -14.48 -9.90 -3.73
C ALA A 206 -15.74 -9.39 -3.03
N LEU A 207 -16.86 -10.15 -3.05
CA LEU A 207 -18.14 -9.71 -2.51
C LEU A 207 -18.07 -9.21 -1.06
N PRO A 208 -17.39 -9.88 -0.11
CA PRO A 208 -17.30 -9.36 1.26
C PRO A 208 -16.54 -8.03 1.35
N MET A 209 -15.53 -7.81 0.50
CA MET A 209 -14.83 -6.53 0.40
C MET A 209 -15.72 -5.44 -0.22
N LEU A 210 -16.53 -5.78 -1.22
CA LEU A 210 -17.48 -4.85 -1.81
C LEU A 210 -18.55 -4.43 -0.78
N ILE A 211 -19.04 -5.38 0.03
CA ILE A 211 -19.94 -5.10 1.16
C ILE A 211 -19.26 -4.14 2.16
N TRP A 212 -18.00 -4.41 2.53
CA TRP A 212 -17.26 -3.49 3.39
C TRP A 212 -17.08 -2.11 2.75
N SER A 213 -16.85 -2.03 1.44
CA SER A 213 -16.70 -0.75 0.74
C SER A 213 -17.97 0.09 0.87
N VAL A 214 -19.15 -0.54 0.76
CA VAL A 214 -20.43 0.14 1.02
C VAL A 214 -20.53 0.59 2.47
N ALA A 215 -20.20 -0.26 3.44
CA ALA A 215 -20.20 0.10 4.85
C ALA A 215 -19.23 1.25 5.17
N TYR A 216 -18.04 1.23 4.59
CA TYR A 216 -17.02 2.28 4.71
C TYR A 216 -17.51 3.62 4.18
N MET A 217 -18.22 3.64 3.04
CA MET A 217 -18.83 4.88 2.54
C MET A 217 -19.86 5.47 3.51
N PHE A 218 -20.67 4.62 4.17
CA PHE A 218 -21.60 5.10 5.19
C PHE A 218 -20.90 5.56 6.47
N TRP A 219 -19.81 4.89 6.87
CA TRP A 219 -18.98 5.34 7.97
C TRP A 219 -18.35 6.70 7.67
N ARG A 220 -17.82 6.89 6.45
CA ARG A 220 -17.31 8.17 5.97
C ARG A 220 -18.38 9.24 5.97
N LEU A 221 -19.60 8.94 5.51
CA LEU A 221 -20.72 9.87 5.59
C LEU A 221 -21.02 10.26 7.05
N ALA A 222 -21.09 9.29 7.95
CA ALA A 222 -21.39 9.53 9.36
C ALA A 222 -20.31 10.40 10.05
N VAL A 223 -19.05 10.23 9.68
CA VAL A 223 -17.93 10.97 10.27
C VAL A 223 -17.72 12.33 9.60
N LEU A 224 -17.62 12.37 8.27
CA LEU A 224 -17.20 13.55 7.49
C LEU A 224 -18.37 14.29 6.81
N GLY A 225 -19.60 13.78 6.89
CA GLY A 225 -20.76 14.37 6.21
C GLY A 225 -20.72 14.27 4.68
N SER A 226 -19.81 13.47 4.10
CA SER A 226 -19.67 13.30 2.66
C SER A 226 -19.30 11.87 2.28
N PHE A 227 -19.72 11.42 1.09
CA PHE A 227 -19.36 10.11 0.53
C PHE A 227 -18.01 10.13 -0.20
N VAL A 228 -17.68 11.27 -0.81
CA VAL A 228 -16.45 11.50 -1.59
C VAL A 228 -15.92 12.88 -1.22
N GLY A 229 -14.60 13.03 -1.15
CA GLY A 229 -13.98 14.31 -0.82
C GLY A 229 -12.45 14.22 -0.77
N GLY A 230 -11.83 15.32 -0.35
CA GLY A 230 -10.39 15.51 -0.33
C GLY A 230 -10.06 17.00 -0.30
N TYR A 231 -8.78 17.35 -0.39
CA TYR A 231 -8.33 18.76 -0.33
C TYR A 231 -8.92 19.66 -1.43
N ASP A 232 -9.38 19.09 -2.55
CA ASP A 232 -9.86 19.85 -3.73
C ASP A 232 -11.38 19.85 -3.94
N ALA A 233 -12.18 19.38 -2.96
CA ALA A 233 -13.63 19.25 -3.11
C ALA A 233 -14.39 20.57 -3.37
N GLY A 234 -13.72 21.73 -3.28
CA GLY A 234 -14.34 23.05 -3.39
C GLY A 234 -13.98 23.92 -4.59
N SER A 235 -12.99 23.62 -5.46
CA SER A 235 -12.58 24.63 -6.47
C SER A 235 -11.87 24.16 -7.76
N GLN A 236 -11.50 22.89 -7.93
CA GLN A 236 -10.92 22.43 -9.20
C GLN A 236 -11.78 21.33 -9.81
N ALA A 237 -12.46 21.66 -10.92
CA ALA A 237 -13.10 20.66 -11.76
C ALA A 237 -12.05 19.63 -12.21
N PHE A 238 -12.38 18.34 -12.09
CA PHE A 238 -11.54 17.25 -12.59
C PHE A 238 -11.15 17.53 -14.06
N SER A 239 -9.84 17.56 -14.32
CA SER A 239 -9.29 17.85 -15.64
C SER A 239 -8.55 16.62 -16.15
N ILE A 240 -9.07 16.04 -17.23
CA ILE A 240 -8.46 14.87 -17.89
C ILE A 240 -7.03 15.21 -18.34
N SER A 241 -6.78 16.43 -18.85
CA SER A 241 -5.44 16.83 -19.28
C SER A 241 -4.45 16.89 -18.12
N LYS A 242 -4.85 17.44 -16.98
CA LYS A 242 -4.01 17.42 -15.76
C LYS A 242 -3.78 15.98 -15.27
N ALA A 243 -4.81 15.13 -15.29
CA ALA A 243 -4.68 13.73 -14.91
C ALA A 243 -3.66 13.01 -15.80
N VAL A 244 -3.80 13.12 -17.13
CA VAL A 244 -2.86 12.53 -18.10
C VAL A 244 -1.44 13.06 -17.89
N GLN A 245 -1.27 14.36 -17.65
CA GLN A 245 0.03 14.96 -17.38
C GLN A 245 0.66 14.41 -16.10
N SER A 246 -0.12 14.25 -15.03
CA SER A 246 0.35 13.63 -13.79
C SER A 246 0.78 12.18 -14.02
N TYR A 247 0.02 11.37 -14.77
CA TYR A 247 0.41 10.00 -15.10
C TYR A 247 1.69 9.95 -15.96
N ALA A 248 1.83 10.85 -16.93
CA ALA A 248 3.02 10.94 -17.77
C ALA A 248 4.29 11.30 -16.96
N SER A 249 4.14 12.00 -15.83
CA SER A 249 5.25 12.37 -14.94
C SER A 249 5.71 11.26 -13.99
N ILE A 250 4.94 10.16 -13.86
CA ILE A 250 5.25 9.08 -12.91
C ILE A 250 6.66 8.52 -13.08
N PRO A 251 7.18 8.23 -14.29
CA PRO A 251 8.55 7.74 -14.44
C PRO A 251 9.59 8.65 -13.78
N GLU A 252 9.48 9.96 -13.99
CA GLU A 252 10.39 10.97 -13.41
C GLU A 252 10.28 11.03 -11.88
N LEU A 253 9.09 10.74 -11.33
CA LEU A 253 8.86 10.67 -9.88
C LEU A 253 9.35 9.37 -9.24
N LEU A 254 9.54 8.29 -10.01
CA LEU A 254 9.92 6.98 -9.48
C LEU A 254 11.41 6.89 -9.11
N PHE A 255 12.29 7.64 -9.79
CA PHE A 255 13.73 7.59 -9.56
C PHE A 255 14.35 8.98 -9.52
N VAL A 256 15.25 9.19 -8.56
CA VAL A 256 15.95 10.47 -8.35
C VAL A 256 16.74 10.89 -9.60
N THR A 257 17.24 9.92 -10.37
CA THR A 257 17.92 10.17 -11.65
C THR A 257 16.99 9.93 -12.84
N PRO A 258 16.69 10.96 -13.65
CA PRO A 258 15.73 10.84 -14.76
C PRO A 258 16.19 9.83 -15.82
N TYR A 259 17.49 9.67 -16.05
CA TYR A 259 18.02 8.72 -17.03
C TYR A 259 17.68 7.25 -16.71
N LEU A 260 17.67 6.88 -15.42
CA LEU A 260 17.32 5.53 -15.00
C LEU A 260 15.84 5.25 -15.21
N ALA A 261 14.99 6.23 -14.89
CA ALA A 261 13.55 6.15 -15.15
C ALA A 261 13.25 5.92 -16.64
N TRP A 262 13.83 6.75 -17.51
CA TRP A 262 13.64 6.62 -18.96
C TRP A 262 14.16 5.29 -19.51
N LEU A 263 15.33 4.83 -19.05
CA LEU A 263 15.86 3.53 -19.44
C LEU A 263 14.92 2.38 -19.05
N LEU A 264 14.41 2.39 -17.81
CA LEU A 264 13.48 1.36 -17.33
C LEU A 264 12.13 1.41 -18.07
N SER A 265 11.61 2.61 -18.36
CA SER A 265 10.42 2.78 -19.19
C SER A 265 10.63 2.25 -20.61
N LEU A 266 11.79 2.49 -21.22
CA LEU A 266 12.13 1.96 -22.54
C LEU A 266 12.24 0.44 -22.54
N ILE A 267 12.87 -0.14 -21.51
CA ILE A 267 12.93 -1.59 -21.32
C ILE A 267 11.52 -2.17 -21.17
N PHE A 268 10.68 -1.55 -20.35
CA PHE A 268 9.29 -1.95 -20.17
C PHE A 268 8.51 -1.91 -21.49
N ILE A 269 8.59 -0.82 -22.24
CA ILE A 269 7.96 -0.69 -23.56
C ILE A 269 8.48 -1.77 -24.52
N ALA A 270 9.79 -2.01 -24.56
CA ALA A 270 10.37 -3.04 -25.41
C ALA A 270 9.88 -4.44 -25.05
N LEU A 271 9.73 -4.74 -23.76
CA LEU A 271 9.15 -5.98 -23.27
C LEU A 271 7.67 -6.10 -23.66
N MET A 272 6.89 -5.03 -23.52
CA MET A 272 5.48 -5.01 -23.91
C MET A 272 5.32 -5.20 -25.42
N VAL A 273 6.14 -4.53 -26.25
CA VAL A 273 6.15 -4.73 -27.70
C VAL A 273 6.54 -6.16 -28.05
N ASN A 274 7.54 -6.74 -27.39
CA ASN A 274 7.93 -8.13 -27.61
C ASN A 274 6.80 -9.11 -27.25
N LEU A 275 6.14 -8.91 -26.10
CA LEU A 275 5.00 -9.73 -25.68
C LEU A 275 3.80 -9.57 -26.63
N ALA A 276 3.57 -8.37 -27.17
CA ALA A 276 2.54 -8.10 -28.16
C ALA A 276 2.82 -8.84 -29.47
N ARG A 277 4.06 -8.78 -29.95
CA ARG A 277 4.52 -9.53 -31.13
C ARG A 277 4.35 -11.04 -30.95
N GLN A 278 4.56 -11.53 -29.73
CA GLN A 278 4.36 -12.94 -29.39
C GLN A 278 2.88 -13.33 -29.19
N LYS A 279 1.93 -12.39 -29.33
CA LYS A 279 0.49 -12.56 -29.01
C LYS A 279 0.25 -13.06 -27.58
N ARG A 280 1.15 -12.70 -26.66
CA ARG A 280 1.09 -13.04 -25.22
C ARG A 280 0.61 -11.88 -24.37
N LEU A 281 0.27 -10.75 -24.99
CA LEU A 281 -0.27 -9.59 -24.29
C LEU A 281 -1.69 -9.87 -23.81
N ASN A 282 -1.94 -9.67 -22.52
CA ASN A 282 -3.27 -9.73 -21.95
C ASN A 282 -3.93 -8.35 -22.12
N THR A 283 -4.62 -8.15 -23.25
CA THR A 283 -5.26 -6.89 -23.65
C THR A 283 -6.19 -6.28 -22.57
N PRO A 284 -7.00 -7.05 -21.84
CA PRO A 284 -7.76 -6.53 -20.69
C PRO A 284 -6.92 -5.82 -19.63
N LEU A 285 -5.68 -6.26 -19.39
CA LEU A 285 -4.79 -5.67 -18.38
C LEU A 285 -4.19 -4.34 -18.85
N MET A 286 -4.05 -4.16 -20.16
CA MET A 286 -3.50 -2.96 -20.80
C MET A 286 -4.47 -1.77 -20.83
N ILE A 287 -5.77 -2.00 -20.64
CA ILE A 287 -6.79 -0.94 -20.68
C ILE A 287 -6.82 -0.14 -19.36
N VAL A 288 -6.13 -0.63 -18.33
CA VAL A 288 -6.21 -0.13 -16.94
C VAL A 288 -4.89 0.48 -16.45
N ALA A 289 -3.77 0.20 -17.14
CA ALA A 289 -2.45 0.78 -16.89
C ALA A 289 -2.24 2.01 -17.78
#